data_AF-A0A7C2JYG5-F1
#
_entry.id   AF-A0A7C2JYG5-F1
#
_cell.length_a   1.000
_cell.length_b   1.000
_cell.length_c   1.000
_cell.angle_alpha   90.00
_cell.angle_beta   90.00
_cell.angle_gamma   90.00
#
_symmetry.space_group_name_H-M   'P 1'
#
loop_
_entity.id
_entity.type
_entity.pdbx_description
1 polymer ?
#
loop_
_entity_poly.entity_id
_entity_poly.type
_entity_poly.pdbx_seq_one_letter_code
_entity_poly.pdbx_strand_id
1 'polypeptide(L)'
;MNATVLKAAPPDRPSASSCTTVATPRGSFWSRHKTLINFWLDLLLLILFLTQAWLLTVVVVVFPPGDSRATIWGATAAEWLGGLFATSCVFAVAVLLHVMLHWTWICGTVATRLLGRKPGRDDGSQTLIGVALLIALLHVFGAAVLAARVYLVPAS
;
A
#
# COMPACT_ATOMS: atom_id res chain seq x y z
N MET A 1 53.55 21.40 -69.72
CA MET A 1 52.89 20.10 -69.91
C MET A 1 51.94 19.87 -68.74
N ASN A 2 50.66 19.70 -69.10
CA ASN A 2 49.49 19.18 -68.37
C ASN A 2 49.06 19.78 -67.02
N ALA A 3 48.04 20.63 -67.17
CA ALA A 3 47.01 20.92 -66.18
C ALA A 3 46.26 19.64 -65.75
N THR A 4 45.83 19.60 -64.48
CA THR A 4 44.65 18.83 -64.09
C THR A 4 43.90 19.58 -62.99
N VAL A 5 42.74 20.06 -63.40
CA VAL A 5 41.76 20.83 -62.65
C VAL A 5 41.02 19.88 -61.72
N LEU A 6 41.16 20.05 -60.40
CA LEU A 6 40.31 19.39 -59.41
C LEU A 6 39.09 20.26 -59.13
N LYS A 7 37.95 19.74 -59.58
CA LYS A 7 36.60 20.30 -59.55
C LYS A 7 36.10 20.39 -58.11
N ALA A 8 35.79 21.60 -57.64
CA ALA A 8 35.16 21.85 -56.36
C ALA A 8 33.77 21.19 -56.27
N ALA A 9 33.49 20.54 -55.15
CA ALA A 9 32.19 19.93 -54.84
C ALA A 9 31.12 21.00 -54.54
N PRO A 10 29.85 20.78 -54.95
CA PRO A 10 28.77 21.72 -54.68
C PRO A 10 28.35 21.72 -53.18
N PRO A 11 27.77 22.83 -52.69
CA PRO A 11 27.33 22.95 -51.29
C PRO A 11 26.16 22.01 -50.98
N ASP A 12 26.30 21.27 -49.89
CA ASP A 12 25.28 20.34 -49.38
C ASP A 12 23.97 21.06 -49.08
N ARG A 13 22.87 20.49 -49.60
CA ARG A 13 21.51 20.94 -49.32
C ARG A 13 21.21 20.83 -47.82
N PRO A 14 20.48 21.79 -47.23
CA PRO A 14 19.93 21.61 -45.88
C PRO A 14 18.93 20.44 -45.91
N SER A 15 19.34 19.32 -45.32
CA SER A 15 18.52 18.14 -45.09
C SER A 15 17.25 18.55 -44.35
N ALA A 16 16.12 18.16 -44.93
CA ALA A 16 14.79 18.46 -44.47
C ALA A 16 14.63 18.28 -42.96
N SER A 17 14.11 19.33 -42.32
CA SER A 17 13.63 19.36 -40.95
C SER A 17 12.76 18.12 -40.70
N SER A 18 13.33 17.16 -39.97
CA SER A 18 12.61 16.00 -39.49
C SER A 18 11.64 16.50 -38.45
N CYS A 19 10.39 16.71 -38.88
CA CYS A 19 9.24 16.97 -38.04
C CYS A 19 9.13 15.82 -37.03
N THR A 20 9.83 15.98 -35.91
CA THR A 20 9.80 15.05 -34.80
C THR A 20 8.43 15.23 -34.20
N THR A 21 7.50 14.36 -34.59
CA THR A 21 6.18 14.30 -34.01
C THR A 21 6.40 13.99 -32.53
N VAL A 22 6.32 15.02 -31.70
CA VAL A 22 6.40 14.90 -30.24
C VAL A 22 5.20 14.06 -29.83
N ALA A 23 5.42 12.75 -29.71
CA ALA A 23 4.44 11.82 -29.19
C ALA A 23 4.14 12.29 -27.76
N THR A 24 3.00 12.96 -27.61
CA THR A 24 2.49 13.36 -26.30
C THR A 24 2.33 12.07 -25.51
N PRO A 25 3.01 11.92 -24.35
CA PRO A 25 2.82 10.74 -23.53
C PRO A 25 1.36 10.74 -23.12
N ARG A 26 0.58 9.79 -23.66
CA ARG A 26 -0.77 9.49 -23.18
C ARG A 26 -0.60 9.09 -21.72
N GLY A 27 -0.72 10.06 -20.82
CA GLY A 27 -0.79 9.83 -19.39
C GLY A 27 -1.93 8.85 -19.16
N SER A 28 -1.56 7.59 -18.95
CA SER A 28 -2.48 6.48 -18.88
C SER A 28 -3.52 6.77 -17.82
N PHE A 29 -4.79 6.78 -18.19
CA PHE A 29 -5.90 6.96 -17.24
C PHE A 29 -5.74 6.04 -16.03
N TRP A 30 -5.17 4.85 -16.22
CA TRP A 30 -4.86 3.87 -15.17
C TRP A 30 -3.97 4.42 -14.04
N SER A 31 -2.99 5.28 -14.35
CA SER A 31 -2.08 5.88 -13.36
C SER A 31 -2.82 6.81 -12.38
N ARG A 32 -3.84 7.53 -12.88
CA ARG A 32 -4.66 8.44 -12.07
C ARG A 32 -5.59 7.65 -11.12
N HIS A 33 -6.20 6.58 -11.62
CA HIS A 33 -7.08 5.72 -10.81
C HIS A 33 -6.32 5.03 -9.68
N LYS A 34 -5.12 4.49 -9.93
CA LYS A 34 -4.29 3.87 -8.89
C LYS A 34 -3.97 4.84 -7.75
N THR A 35 -3.62 6.08 -8.08
CA THR A 35 -3.32 7.11 -7.09
C THR A 35 -4.54 7.46 -6.25
N LEU A 36 -5.72 7.54 -6.87
CA LEU A 36 -6.98 7.82 -6.19
C LEU A 36 -7.40 6.67 -5.27
N ILE A 37 -7.27 5.41 -5.72
CA ILE A 37 -7.54 4.23 -4.88
C ILE A 37 -6.64 4.21 -3.64
N ASN A 38 -5.34 4.47 -3.82
CA ASN A 38 -4.40 4.55 -2.70
C ASN A 38 -4.82 5.63 -1.69
N PHE A 39 -5.14 6.83 -2.18
CA PHE A 39 -5.58 7.92 -1.31
C PHE A 39 -6.81 7.56 -0.47
N TRP A 40 -7.83 6.95 -1.08
CA TRP A 40 -9.03 6.51 -0.35
C TRP A 40 -8.75 5.40 0.65
N LEU A 41 -7.85 4.47 0.31
CA LEU A 41 -7.44 3.40 1.21
C LEU A 41 -6.70 3.96 2.43
N ASP A 42 -5.83 4.94 2.24
CA ASP A 42 -5.09 5.62 3.31
C ASP A 42 -6.03 6.43 4.20
N LEU A 43 -7.00 7.13 3.60
CA LEU A 43 -8.04 7.84 4.33
C LEU A 43 -8.92 6.88 5.14
N LEU A 44 -9.32 5.75 4.56
CA LEU A 44 -10.06 4.70 5.26
C LEU A 44 -9.27 4.16 6.45
N LEU A 45 -7.97 3.91 6.28
CA LEU A 45 -7.08 3.48 7.37
C LEU A 45 -7.01 4.51 8.49
N LEU A 46 -6.89 5.79 8.15
CA LEU A 46 -6.90 6.87 9.14
C LEU A 46 -8.21 6.89 9.93
N ILE A 47 -9.36 6.76 9.25
CA ILE A 47 -10.68 6.74 9.89
C ILE A 47 -10.82 5.52 10.82
N LEU A 48 -10.42 4.34 10.36
CA LEU A 48 -10.45 3.12 11.18
C LEU A 48 -9.55 3.23 12.42
N PHE A 49 -8.35 3.77 12.26
CA PHE A 49 -7.43 4.03 13.37
C PHE A 49 -8.03 4.98 14.41
N LEU A 50 -8.61 6.11 13.97
CA LEU A 50 -9.28 7.05 14.86
C LEU A 50 -10.49 6.42 15.56
N THR A 51 -11.23 5.57 14.86
CA THR A 51 -12.37 4.82 15.43
C THR A 51 -11.90 3.86 16.52
N GLN A 52 -10.81 3.11 16.30
CA GLN A 52 -10.23 2.22 17.32
C GLN A 52 -9.72 3.00 18.53
N ALA A 53 -9.02 4.12 18.31
CA ALA A 53 -8.55 4.99 19.39
C ALA A 53 -9.71 5.54 20.22
N TRP A 54 -10.80 5.93 19.57
CA TRP A 54 -12.03 6.36 20.24
C TRP A 54 -12.67 5.23 21.05
N LEU A 55 -12.88 4.05 20.45
CA LEU A 55 -13.45 2.89 21.14
C LEU A 55 -12.61 2.48 22.36
N LEU A 56 -11.28 2.43 22.21
CA LEU A 56 -10.37 2.14 23.31
C LEU A 56 -10.45 3.19 24.41
N THR A 57 -10.53 4.47 24.04
CA THR A 57 -10.70 5.57 25.00
C THR A 57 -12.00 5.43 25.78
N VAL A 58 -13.12 5.14 25.12
CA VAL A 58 -14.42 4.90 25.78
C VAL A 58 -14.31 3.73 26.77
N VAL A 59 -13.69 2.62 26.34
CA VAL A 59 -13.50 1.44 27.19
C VAL A 59 -12.67 1.77 28.44
N VAL A 60 -11.52 2.44 28.28
CA VAL A 60 -10.60 2.71 29.39
C VAL A 60 -11.09 3.81 30.33
N VAL A 61 -11.72 4.86 29.79
CA VAL A 61 -12.12 6.04 30.56
C VAL A 61 -13.45 5.84 31.26
N VAL A 62 -14.42 5.23 30.59
CA VAL A 62 -15.81 5.23 31.07
C VAL A 62 -16.20 3.94 31.80
N PHE A 63 -15.50 2.82 31.54
CA PHE A 63 -15.67 1.59 32.29
C PHE A 63 -14.51 1.40 33.26
N PRO A 64 -14.59 1.94 34.50
CA PRO A 64 -13.56 1.69 35.49
C PRO A 64 -13.45 0.19 35.78
N PRO A 65 -12.24 -0.32 36.08
CA PRO A 65 -12.04 -1.72 36.40
C PRO A 65 -12.86 -2.10 37.65
N GLY A 66 -13.77 -3.06 37.49
CA GLY A 66 -14.55 -3.63 38.60
C GLY A 66 -16.07 -3.47 38.50
N ASP A 67 -16.58 -2.59 37.62
CA ASP A 67 -18.03 -2.46 37.40
C ASP A 67 -18.45 -3.10 36.08
N SER A 68 -18.87 -4.37 36.14
CA SER A 68 -19.36 -5.12 34.98
C SER A 68 -20.81 -4.79 34.59
N ARG A 69 -21.52 -3.95 35.36
CA ARG A 69 -22.93 -3.59 35.12
C ARG A 69 -23.11 -2.18 34.56
N ALA A 70 -22.06 -1.37 34.54
CA ALA A 70 -22.09 -0.09 33.87
C ALA A 70 -22.50 -0.26 32.40
N THR A 71 -23.40 0.60 31.93
CA THR A 71 -23.82 0.66 30.52
C THR A 71 -23.73 2.10 30.06
N ILE A 72 -23.26 2.30 28.84
CA ILE A 72 -23.16 3.62 28.20
C ILE A 72 -23.87 3.53 26.87
N TRP A 73 -24.81 4.43 26.65
CA TRP A 73 -25.67 4.41 25.47
C TRP A 73 -26.35 3.05 25.25
N GLY A 74 -26.68 2.36 26.35
CA GLY A 74 -27.32 1.04 26.32
C GLY A 74 -26.37 -0.12 26.00
N ALA A 75 -25.08 0.12 25.82
CA ALA A 75 -24.08 -0.91 25.55
C ALA A 75 -23.15 -1.15 26.76
N THR A 76 -22.88 -2.42 27.03
CA THR A 76 -21.97 -2.93 28.06
C THR A 76 -20.51 -2.85 27.61
N ALA A 77 -19.55 -2.87 28.55
CA ALA A 77 -18.12 -2.90 28.23
C ALA A 77 -17.74 -4.02 27.25
N ALA A 78 -18.39 -5.19 27.37
CA ALA A 78 -18.17 -6.33 26.49
C ALA A 78 -18.59 -6.04 25.04
N GLU A 79 -19.70 -5.34 24.82
CA GLU A 79 -20.16 -4.95 23.48
C GLU A 79 -19.24 -3.91 22.84
N TRP A 80 -18.75 -2.94 23.62
CA TRP A 80 -17.73 -1.98 23.17
C TRP A 80 -16.43 -2.67 22.76
N LEU A 81 -15.95 -3.62 23.58
CA LEU A 81 -14.78 -4.45 23.27
C LEU A 81 -15.02 -5.33 22.03
N GLY A 82 -16.22 -5.87 21.85
CA GLY A 82 -16.63 -6.58 20.64
C GLY A 82 -16.54 -5.70 19.39
N GLY A 83 -17.00 -4.44 19.48
CA GLY A 83 -16.86 -3.44 18.43
C GLY A 83 -15.40 -3.09 18.14
N LEU A 84 -14.57 -2.91 19.17
CA LEU A 84 -13.14 -2.67 19.04
C LEU A 84 -12.45 -3.86 18.35
N PHE A 85 -12.81 -5.09 18.70
CA PHE A 85 -12.28 -6.28 18.05
C PHE A 85 -12.69 -6.36 16.58
N ALA A 86 -13.98 -6.17 16.27
CA ALA A 86 -14.47 -6.20 14.91
C ALA A 86 -13.81 -5.13 14.02
N THR A 87 -13.71 -3.89 14.51
CA THR A 87 -13.00 -2.80 13.80
C THR A 87 -11.51 -3.10 13.64
N SER A 88 -10.86 -3.73 14.62
CA SER A 88 -9.47 -4.16 14.53
C SER A 88 -9.24 -5.22 13.45
N CYS A 89 -10.18 -6.17 13.28
CA CYS A 89 -10.12 -7.15 12.19
C CYS A 89 -10.22 -6.49 10.81
N VAL A 90 -11.14 -5.53 10.63
CA VAL A 90 -11.28 -4.77 9.38
C VAL A 90 -10.02 -3.93 9.12
N PHE A 91 -9.50 -3.26 10.15
CA PHE A 91 -8.27 -2.49 10.07
C PHE A 91 -7.08 -3.35 9.67
N ALA A 92 -6.92 -4.53 10.26
CA ALA A 92 -5.85 -5.46 9.89
C ALA A 92 -5.90 -5.84 8.40
N VAL A 93 -7.09 -6.18 7.88
CA VAL A 93 -7.27 -6.47 6.45
C VAL A 93 -6.97 -5.25 5.57
N ALA A 94 -7.42 -4.07 5.96
CA ALA A 94 -7.15 -2.83 5.23
C ALA A 94 -5.65 -2.49 5.20
N VAL A 95 -4.92 -2.71 6.31
CA VAL A 95 -3.46 -2.52 6.38
C VAL A 95 -2.76 -3.49 5.44
N LEU A 96 -3.18 -4.76 5.44
CA LEU A 96 -2.64 -5.77 4.54
C LEU A 96 -2.81 -5.35 3.07
N LEU A 97 -4.01 -4.91 2.67
CA LEU A 97 -4.26 -4.39 1.32
C LEU A 97 -3.38 -3.15 1.02
N HIS A 98 -3.27 -2.21 1.96
CA HIS A 98 -2.45 -1.00 1.78
C HIS A 98 -0.97 -1.35 1.55
N VAL A 99 -0.42 -2.27 2.34
CA VAL A 99 0.96 -2.74 2.18
C VAL A 99 1.15 -3.39 0.82
N MET A 100 0.18 -4.17 0.31
CA MET A 100 0.27 -4.74 -1.04
C MET A 100 0.30 -3.66 -2.13
N LEU A 101 -0.54 -2.64 -2.02
CA LEU A 101 -0.59 -1.54 -3.01
C LEU A 101 0.67 -0.68 -2.95
N HIS A 102 1.27 -0.54 -1.77
CA HIS A 102 2.50 0.22 -1.57
C HIS A 102 3.78 -0.59 -1.85
N TRP A 103 3.68 -1.92 -1.95
CA TRP A 103 4.83 -2.83 -2.09
C TRP A 103 5.76 -2.48 -3.26
N THR A 104 5.21 -2.09 -4.42
CA THR A 104 6.03 -1.66 -5.57
C THR A 104 6.85 -0.40 -5.27
N TRP A 105 6.29 0.52 -4.48
CA TRP A 105 7.03 1.70 -4.03
C TRP A 105 8.12 1.32 -3.03
N ILE A 106 7.85 0.37 -2.13
CA ILE A 106 8.84 -0.15 -1.17
C ILE A 106 10.00 -0.79 -1.93
N CYS A 107 9.73 -1.70 -2.87
CA CYS A 107 10.78 -2.33 -3.69
C CYS A 107 11.58 -1.30 -4.49
N GLY A 108 10.92 -0.31 -5.09
CA GLY A 108 11.58 0.80 -5.78
C GLY A 108 12.47 1.62 -4.85
N THR A 109 11.99 1.95 -3.66
CA THR A 109 12.73 2.71 -2.65
C THR A 109 13.91 1.92 -2.12
N VAL A 110 13.74 0.63 -1.83
CA VAL A 110 14.82 -0.25 -1.36
C VAL A 110 15.87 -0.47 -2.45
N ALA A 111 15.47 -0.77 -3.68
CA ALA A 111 16.42 -0.97 -4.78
C ALA A 111 17.24 0.30 -5.07
N THR A 112 16.60 1.48 -5.06
CA THR A 112 17.25 2.75 -5.39
C THR A 112 18.03 3.35 -4.22
N ARG A 113 17.50 3.32 -2.99
CA ARG A 113 18.10 3.97 -1.81
C ARG A 113 19.05 3.06 -1.05
N LEU A 114 18.75 1.77 -0.93
CA LEU A 114 19.57 0.82 -0.16
C LEU A 114 20.59 0.08 -1.02
N LEU A 115 20.21 -0.36 -2.23
CA LEU A 115 21.10 -1.18 -3.08
C LEU A 115 21.81 -0.39 -4.18
N GLY A 116 21.45 0.87 -4.44
CA GLY A 116 22.01 1.70 -5.51
C GLY A 116 21.86 1.08 -6.91
N ARG A 117 20.97 0.10 -7.07
CA ARG A 117 20.77 -0.62 -8.33
C ARG A 117 19.73 0.10 -9.18
N LYS A 118 19.98 0.18 -10.50
CA LYS A 118 18.97 0.66 -11.45
C LYS A 118 17.75 -0.26 -11.39
N PRO A 119 16.52 0.28 -11.36
CA PRO A 119 15.30 -0.52 -11.24
C PRO A 119 15.18 -1.46 -12.43
N GLY A 120 15.47 -2.75 -12.20
CA GLY A 120 15.22 -3.83 -13.15
C GLY A 120 13.74 -4.20 -13.14
N ARG A 121 13.18 -4.41 -14.33
CA ARG A 121 11.76 -4.72 -14.58
C ARG A 121 11.44 -6.16 -14.14
N ASP A 122 11.26 -6.36 -12.85
CA ASP A 122 10.87 -7.65 -12.26
C ASP A 122 9.60 -7.49 -11.41
N ASP A 123 8.51 -7.06 -12.07
CA ASP A 123 7.20 -6.82 -11.45
C ASP A 123 6.58 -8.11 -10.89
N GLY A 124 6.85 -9.26 -11.52
CA GLY A 124 6.24 -10.55 -11.17
C GLY A 124 6.72 -11.13 -9.85
N SER A 125 8.04 -11.17 -9.62
CA SER A 125 8.61 -11.76 -8.40
C SER A 125 8.30 -10.92 -7.16
N GLN A 126 8.23 -9.60 -7.31
CA GLN A 126 7.88 -8.68 -6.23
C GLN A 126 6.46 -8.91 -5.74
N THR A 127 5.49 -9.03 -6.66
CA THR A 127 4.09 -9.30 -6.28
C THR A 127 3.96 -10.64 -5.56
N LEU A 128 4.70 -11.66 -6.00
CA LEU A 128 4.65 -13.01 -5.41
C LEU A 128 5.21 -13.03 -3.98
N ILE A 129 6.29 -12.29 -3.72
CA ILE A 129 6.83 -12.10 -2.36
C ILE A 129 5.83 -11.35 -1.47
N GLY A 130 5.18 -10.30 -2.00
CA GLY A 130 4.16 -9.56 -1.27
C GLY A 130 2.98 -10.44 -0.87
N VAL A 131 2.46 -11.26 -1.80
CA VAL A 131 1.39 -12.23 -1.53
C VAL A 131 1.83 -13.28 -0.50
N ALA A 132 3.03 -13.84 -0.62
CA ALA A 132 3.54 -14.84 0.31
C ALA A 132 3.65 -14.28 1.74
N LEU A 133 4.16 -13.05 1.89
CA LEU A 133 4.26 -12.37 3.18
C LEU A 133 2.88 -12.07 3.77
N LEU A 134 1.91 -11.69 2.94
CA LEU A 134 0.52 -11.50 3.35
C LEU A 134 -0.10 -12.76 3.94
N ILE A 135 0.06 -13.88 3.23
CA ILE A 135 -0.45 -15.18 3.66
C ILE A 135 0.19 -15.58 4.99
N ALA A 136 1.50 -15.41 5.13
CA ALA A 136 2.21 -15.71 6.37
C ALA A 136 1.70 -14.86 7.55
N LEU A 137 1.58 -13.54 7.38
CA LEU A 137 1.08 -12.65 8.44
C LEU A 137 -0.36 -12.99 8.85
N LEU A 138 -1.22 -13.28 7.88
CA LEU A 138 -2.60 -13.67 8.16
C LEU A 138 -2.67 -14.98 8.95
N HIS A 139 -1.84 -15.96 8.63
CA HIS A 139 -1.76 -17.22 9.37
C HIS A 139 -1.22 -17.03 10.78
N VAL A 140 -0.18 -16.21 10.97
CA VAL A 140 0.36 -15.89 12.29
C VAL A 140 -0.68 -15.19 13.15
N PHE A 141 -1.38 -14.20 12.61
CA PHE A 141 -2.45 -13.50 13.32
C PHE A 141 -3.61 -14.44 13.67
N GLY A 142 -4.09 -15.22 12.70
CA GLY A 142 -5.16 -16.21 12.93
C GLY A 142 -4.79 -17.26 13.96
N ALA A 143 -3.55 -17.76 13.92
CA ALA A 143 -3.02 -18.71 14.90
C ALA A 143 -2.94 -18.09 16.31
N ALA A 144 -2.51 -16.82 16.43
CA ALA A 144 -2.48 -16.12 17.70
C ALA A 144 -3.89 -15.95 18.30
N VAL A 145 -4.88 -15.61 17.49
CA VAL A 145 -6.29 -15.49 17.92
C VAL A 145 -6.86 -16.86 18.34
N LEU A 146 -6.60 -17.92 17.56
CA LEU A 146 -7.00 -19.29 17.89
C LEU A 146 -6.36 -19.76 19.20
N ALA A 147 -5.06 -19.53 19.37
CA ALA A 147 -4.35 -19.86 20.60
C ALA A 147 -4.96 -19.10 21.78
N ALA A 148 -5.16 -17.78 21.67
CA ALA A 148 -5.79 -16.99 22.72
C ALA A 148 -7.17 -17.56 23.11
N ARG A 149 -8.00 -17.94 22.14
CA ARG A 149 -9.31 -18.55 22.39
C ARG A 149 -9.18 -19.88 23.15
N VAL A 150 -8.28 -20.76 22.72
CA VAL A 150 -8.11 -22.10 23.30
C VAL A 150 -7.55 -22.04 24.72
N TYR A 151 -6.61 -21.13 24.98
CA TYR A 151 -5.97 -21.03 26.29
C TYR A 151 -6.77 -20.18 27.31
N LEU A 152 -7.62 -19.25 26.85
CA LEU A 152 -8.41 -18.39 27.75
C LEU A 152 -9.80 -18.92 28.08
N VAL A 153 -10.34 -19.85 27.29
CA VAL A 153 -11.62 -20.52 27.58
C VAL A 153 -11.31 -21.94 28.04
N PRO A 154 -11.09 -22.21 29.35
CA PRO A 154 -11.04 -23.57 29.83
C PRO A 154 -12.37 -24.25 29.51
N ALA A 155 -12.30 -25.49 29.01
CA ALA A 155 -13.48 -26.28 28.66
C ALA A 155 -14.37 -26.43 29.91
N SER A 156 -15.43 -25.63 29.95
CA SER A 156 -16.52 -25.73 30.91
C SER A 156 -17.47 -26.84 30.51
#